data_AF-A0A7X9DZV7-F1
#
_entry.id   AF-A0A7X9DZV7-F1
#
_cell.length_a   1.000
_cell.length_b   1.000
_cell.length_c   1.000
_cell.angle_alpha   90.00
_cell.angle_beta   90.00
_cell.angle_gamma   90.00
#
_symmetry.space_group_name_H-M   'P 1'
#
loop_
_entity.id
_entity.type
_entity.pdbx_description
1 polymer ?
#
loop_
_entity_poly.entity_id
_entity_poly.type
_entity_poly.pdbx_seq_one_letter_code
_entity_poly.pdbx_strand_id
1 'polypeptide(L)'
;MKKLSSMNKNDNPIRGKSPIWTILQMKTFWITLSLLFGLFLLIGIAEVFIPHNHNPIAQRTHEKKSTPEVESDVARISSKFICTCGDCSGETLTICKCKYAVTERNLIRDLVDKKTKEEEIVKTINAKFGGLKNVSKL
;
A
#
# COMPACT_ATOMS: atom_id res chain seq x y z
N MET A 1 -75.22 -37.21 -4.42
CA MET A 1 -75.61 -36.22 -5.46
C MET A 1 -75.56 -34.80 -4.87
N LYS A 2 -75.33 -33.77 -5.70
CA LYS A 2 -75.60 -32.33 -5.48
C LYS A 2 -74.78 -31.52 -4.43
N LYS A 3 -73.67 -30.96 -4.95
CA LYS A 3 -73.11 -29.58 -4.86
C LYS A 3 -73.76 -28.47 -4.00
N LEU A 4 -72.88 -27.56 -3.52
CA LEU A 4 -73.05 -26.12 -3.15
C LEU A 4 -73.92 -25.85 -1.89
N SER A 5 -73.73 -24.80 -1.08
CA SER A 5 -72.81 -23.63 -1.05
C SER A 5 -72.75 -23.13 0.42
N SER A 6 -71.92 -22.20 0.90
CA SER A 6 -70.84 -21.32 0.38
C SER A 6 -69.86 -21.03 1.57
N MET A 7 -68.92 -20.08 1.64
CA MET A 7 -68.44 -18.95 0.81
C MET A 7 -66.95 -18.65 1.14
N ASN A 8 -66.34 -17.64 0.49
CA ASN A 8 -65.01 -17.10 0.81
C ASN A 8 -65.09 -15.56 0.93
N LYS A 9 -64.45 -14.96 1.94
CA LYS A 9 -64.22 -13.51 2.05
C LYS A 9 -62.80 -13.21 2.55
N ASN A 10 -61.83 -13.31 1.63
CA ASN A 10 -60.49 -12.75 1.79
C ASN A 10 -60.50 -11.25 1.48
N ASP A 11 -61.09 -10.44 2.37
CA ASP A 11 -61.08 -8.97 2.25
C ASP A 11 -59.72 -8.42 2.75
N ASN A 12 -58.69 -8.52 1.91
CA ASN A 12 -57.36 -7.96 2.17
C ASN A 12 -57.33 -6.50 1.67
N PRO A 13 -57.31 -5.47 2.55
CA PRO A 13 -57.27 -4.08 2.10
C PRO A 13 -55.87 -3.76 1.56
N ILE A 14 -55.74 -3.67 0.24
CA ILE A 14 -54.55 -3.11 -0.43
C ILE A 14 -54.45 -1.63 -0.01
N ARG A 15 -53.71 -1.37 1.06
CA ARG A 15 -53.52 -0.04 1.64
C ARG A 15 -52.57 0.76 0.75
N GLY A 16 -53.12 1.42 -0.27
CA GLY A 16 -52.38 2.28 -1.18
C GLY A 16 -51.55 3.31 -0.41
N LYS A 17 -50.22 3.25 -0.56
CA LYS A 17 -49.32 4.28 -0.03
C LYS A 17 -49.50 5.55 -0.86
N SER A 18 -49.95 6.62 -0.22
CA SER A 18 -50.14 7.91 -0.89
C SER A 18 -48.79 8.51 -1.33
N PRO A 19 -48.69 9.10 -2.53
CA PRO A 19 -47.42 9.57 -3.11
C PRO A 19 -46.76 10.74 -2.34
N ILE A 20 -47.49 11.35 -1.41
CA ILE A 20 -46.99 12.40 -0.52
C ILE A 20 -45.89 11.87 0.42
N TRP A 21 -45.97 10.61 0.85
CA TRP A 21 -45.00 10.04 1.79
C TRP A 21 -43.59 9.91 1.16
N THR A 22 -43.52 9.57 -0.13
CA THR A 22 -42.28 9.52 -0.92
C THR A 22 -41.54 10.85 -0.97
N ILE A 23 -42.25 11.98 -1.02
CA ILE A 23 -41.65 13.33 -1.04
C ILE A 23 -41.02 13.66 0.32
N LEU A 24 -41.65 13.23 1.42
CA LEU A 24 -41.14 13.43 2.77
C LEU A 24 -39.91 12.55 3.06
N GLN A 25 -39.92 11.30 2.60
CA GLN A 25 -38.79 10.36 2.67
C GLN A 25 -37.55 10.89 1.93
N MET A 26 -37.74 11.61 0.83
CA MET A 26 -36.64 12.16 0.03
C MET A 26 -35.84 13.19 0.84
N LYS A 27 -36.48 14.11 1.58
CA LYS A 27 -35.78 15.08 2.44
C LYS A 27 -34.96 14.40 3.54
N THR A 28 -35.53 13.39 4.21
CA THR A 28 -34.79 12.62 5.24
C THR A 28 -33.60 11.86 4.64
N PHE A 29 -33.75 11.29 3.43
CA PHE A 29 -32.67 10.60 2.73
C PHE A 29 -31.49 11.52 2.40
N TRP A 30 -31.76 12.73 1.89
CA TRP A 30 -30.71 13.73 1.62
C TRP A 30 -29.96 14.17 2.88
N ILE A 31 -30.65 14.32 4.01
CA ILE A 31 -30.02 14.64 5.30
C ILE A 31 -29.09 13.51 5.76
N THR A 32 -29.56 12.25 5.72
CA THR A 32 -28.73 11.09 6.09
C THR A 32 -27.54 10.89 5.16
N LEU A 33 -27.72 11.12 3.84
CA LEU A 33 -26.66 10.99 2.85
C LEU A 33 -25.59 12.08 3.04
N SER A 34 -26.00 13.32 3.31
CA SER A 34 -25.08 14.43 3.61
C SER A 34 -24.27 14.18 4.89
N LEU A 35 -24.90 13.64 5.94
CA LEU A 35 -24.23 13.29 7.19
C LEU A 35 -23.17 12.18 6.97
N LEU A 36 -23.53 11.11 6.26
CA LEU A 36 -22.62 10.01 5.95
C LEU A 36 -21.47 10.45 5.04
N PHE A 37 -21.74 11.28 4.03
CA PHE A 37 -20.72 11.80 3.12
C PHE A 37 -19.75 12.75 3.84
N GLY A 38 -20.26 13.61 4.72
CA GLY A 38 -19.43 14.45 5.60
C GLY A 38 -18.51 13.62 6.50
N LEU A 39 -19.03 12.54 7.11
CA LEU A 39 -18.22 11.64 7.93
C LEU A 39 -17.13 10.91 7.11
N PHE A 40 -17.48 10.44 5.90
CA PHE A 40 -16.51 9.82 4.99
C PHE A 40 -15.40 10.78 4.54
N LEU A 41 -15.75 12.04 4.25
CA LEU A 41 -14.74 13.06 3.92
C LEU A 41 -13.81 13.36 5.11
N LEU A 42 -14.33 13.43 6.33
CA LEU A 42 -13.49 13.62 7.52
C LEU A 42 -12.53 12.43 7.74
N ILE A 43 -12.98 11.20 7.53
CA ILE A 43 -12.12 10.00 7.61
C ILE A 43 -11.06 10.01 6.49
N GLY A 44 -11.45 10.28 5.25
CA GLY A 44 -10.52 10.34 4.12
C GLY A 44 -9.46 11.43 4.25
N ILE A 45 -9.82 12.62 4.76
CA ILE A 45 -8.86 13.68 5.07
C ILE A 45 -7.96 13.28 6.24
N ALA A 46 -8.49 12.57 7.26
CA ALA A 46 -7.69 12.06 8.36
C ALA A 46 -6.64 11.05 7.88
N GLU A 47 -6.95 10.12 6.97
CA GLU A 47 -5.93 9.18 6.46
C GLU A 47 -4.81 9.86 5.66
N VAL A 48 -5.11 10.95 4.93
CA VAL A 48 -4.09 11.75 4.22
C VAL A 48 -3.23 12.59 5.17
N PHE A 49 -3.72 12.89 6.38
CA PHE A 49 -3.06 13.79 7.34
C PHE A 49 -2.69 13.15 8.69
N ILE A 50 -2.88 11.85 8.86
CA ILE A 50 -2.16 11.06 9.87
C ILE A 50 -0.76 10.83 9.30
N PRO A 51 0.28 11.56 9.75
CA PRO A 51 1.61 11.00 9.62
C PRO A 51 1.54 9.68 10.38
N HIS A 52 1.83 8.57 9.70
CA HIS A 52 2.13 7.34 10.41
C HIS A 52 3.31 7.66 11.31
N ASN A 53 3.01 7.88 12.60
CA ASN A 53 4.00 8.09 13.63
C ASN A 53 4.63 6.73 13.92
N HIS A 54 5.33 6.21 12.92
CA HIS A 54 6.43 5.30 13.13
C HIS A 54 7.31 6.00 14.14
N ASN A 55 7.24 5.51 15.39
CA ASN A 55 8.21 5.86 16.41
C ASN A 55 9.58 5.86 15.72
N PRO A 56 10.34 6.96 15.76
CA PRO A 56 11.75 6.89 15.50
C PRO A 56 12.38 6.20 16.71
N ILE A 57 12.07 4.89 16.87
CA ILE A 57 13.11 3.90 17.08
C ILE A 57 14.14 4.30 16.05
N ALA A 58 15.22 4.90 16.51
CA ALA A 58 16.34 5.22 15.67
C ALA A 58 16.83 3.87 15.15
N GLN A 59 16.31 3.47 13.97
CA GLN A 59 16.95 2.50 13.12
C GLN A 59 18.29 3.13 12.78
N ARG A 60 19.24 2.91 13.68
CA ARG A 60 20.62 2.71 13.33
C ARG A 60 20.55 1.50 12.41
N THR A 61 20.35 1.78 11.12
CA THR A 61 20.65 0.85 10.05
C THR A 61 22.14 0.60 10.16
N HIS A 62 22.46 -0.35 11.02
CA HIS A 62 23.80 -0.85 11.20
C HIS A 62 24.07 -1.73 9.99
N GLU A 63 25.28 -1.62 9.46
CA GLU A 63 25.77 -2.55 8.44
C GLU A 63 25.66 -3.96 9.02
N LYS A 64 24.86 -4.85 8.42
CA LYS A 64 24.82 -6.26 8.84
C LYS A 64 26.19 -6.85 8.54
N LYS A 65 26.80 -7.54 9.49
CA LYS A 65 28.11 -8.18 9.30
C LYS A 65 27.91 -9.59 8.74
N SER A 66 28.33 -9.83 7.50
CA SER A 66 28.32 -11.17 6.88
C SER A 66 29.73 -11.75 6.72
N THR A 67 29.85 -12.92 6.07
CA THR A 67 31.15 -13.57 5.78
C THR A 67 31.91 -12.81 4.67
N PRO A 68 33.24 -12.99 4.54
CA PRO A 68 34.02 -12.33 3.49
C PRO A 68 33.54 -12.65 2.05
N GLU A 69 33.03 -13.87 1.84
CA GLU A 69 32.43 -14.30 0.58
C GLU A 69 31.15 -13.52 0.26
N VAL A 70 30.22 -13.42 1.23
CA VAL A 70 28.98 -12.64 1.09
C VAL A 70 29.29 -11.15 0.88
N GLU A 71 30.22 -10.57 1.62
CA GLU A 71 30.61 -9.15 1.44
C GLU A 71 31.24 -8.88 0.06
N SER A 72 31.95 -9.86 -0.52
CA SER A 72 32.47 -9.76 -1.89
C SER A 72 31.34 -9.65 -2.91
N ASP A 73 30.33 -10.53 -2.83
CA ASP A 73 29.14 -10.46 -3.69
C ASP A 73 28.31 -9.21 -3.44
N VAL A 74 28.14 -8.80 -2.18
CA VAL A 74 27.44 -7.56 -1.83
C VAL A 74 28.12 -6.35 -2.45
N ALA A 75 29.45 -6.24 -2.36
CA ALA A 75 30.21 -5.17 -2.99
C ALA A 75 30.06 -5.20 -4.52
N ARG A 76 30.17 -6.38 -5.12
CA ARG A 76 30.06 -6.63 -6.56
C ARG A 76 28.69 -6.23 -7.11
N ILE A 77 27.60 -6.62 -6.44
CA ILE A 77 26.22 -6.23 -6.78
C ILE A 77 26.00 -4.74 -6.54
N SER A 78 26.39 -4.22 -5.37
CA SER A 78 26.27 -2.79 -5.00
C SER A 78 26.99 -1.87 -5.99
N SER A 79 28.08 -2.34 -6.61
CA SER A 79 28.83 -1.57 -7.61
C SER A 79 27.99 -1.19 -8.84
N LYS A 80 26.92 -1.95 -9.13
CA LYS A 80 25.99 -1.72 -10.25
C LYS A 80 24.97 -0.61 -9.97
N PHE A 81 24.91 -0.09 -8.74
CA PHE A 81 23.89 0.87 -8.32
C PHE A 81 24.52 2.21 -7.88
N ILE A 82 23.76 3.29 -8.09
CA ILE A 82 23.94 4.59 -7.47
C ILE A 82 22.88 4.79 -6.39
N CYS A 83 23.23 5.51 -5.33
CA CYS A 83 22.31 5.84 -4.25
C CYS A 83 21.28 6.87 -4.72
N THR A 84 19.99 6.55 -4.59
CA THR A 84 18.85 7.40 -5.00
C THR A 84 18.24 8.23 -3.85
N CYS A 85 18.93 8.29 -2.71
CA CYS A 85 18.57 9.04 -1.49
C CYS A 85 18.16 10.52 -1.67
N GLY A 86 18.59 11.20 -2.75
CA GLY A 86 18.46 12.65 -2.93
C GLY A 86 19.49 13.49 -2.15
N ASP A 87 19.82 13.11 -0.91
CA ASP A 87 20.78 13.83 -0.04
C ASP A 87 22.26 13.62 -0.40
N CYS A 88 22.54 12.61 -1.22
CA CYS A 88 23.89 12.14 -1.57
C CYS A 88 24.13 12.42 -3.06
N SER A 89 25.37 12.73 -3.44
CA SER A 89 25.78 13.19 -4.78
C SER A 89 25.75 12.12 -5.89
N GLY A 90 24.80 11.18 -5.84
CA GLY A 90 24.71 10.05 -6.76
C GLY A 90 25.82 9.01 -6.59
N GLU A 91 26.47 8.99 -5.41
CA GLU A 91 27.54 8.03 -5.09
C GLU A 91 27.10 6.58 -5.28
N THR A 92 28.06 5.72 -5.63
CA THR A 92 27.82 4.28 -5.78
C THR A 92 27.45 3.64 -4.43
N LEU A 93 26.59 2.61 -4.42
CA LEU A 93 26.20 1.96 -3.15
C LEU A 93 27.37 1.35 -2.39
N THR A 94 28.49 1.05 -3.05
CA THR A 94 29.74 0.61 -2.39
C THR A 94 30.42 1.70 -1.56
N ILE A 95 30.23 2.98 -1.91
CA ILE A 95 30.88 4.12 -1.27
C ILE A 95 29.92 4.82 -0.31
N CYS A 96 28.66 4.98 -0.71
CA CYS A 96 27.70 5.82 0.00
C CYS A 96 27.36 5.28 1.40
N LYS A 97 27.58 6.08 2.44
CA LYS A 97 27.36 5.69 3.85
C LYS A 97 26.04 6.21 4.44
N CYS A 98 25.14 6.73 3.62
CA CYS A 98 23.84 7.20 4.09
C CYS A 98 22.95 6.02 4.56
N LYS A 99 21.96 6.30 5.42
CA LYS A 99 21.04 5.28 5.95
C LYS A 99 20.28 4.52 4.87
N TYR A 100 19.98 5.19 3.75
CA TYR A 100 19.30 4.61 2.59
C TYR A 100 20.18 3.55 1.93
N ALA A 101 21.41 3.90 1.55
CA ALA A 101 22.38 2.96 0.97
C ALA A 101 22.74 1.79 1.90
N VAL A 102 22.80 1.99 3.22
CA VAL A 102 22.96 0.87 4.18
C VAL A 102 21.75 -0.07 4.15
N THR A 103 20.53 0.47 3.99
CA THR A 103 19.31 -0.34 3.85
C THR A 103 19.34 -1.17 2.58
N GLU A 104 19.79 -0.59 1.45
CA GLU A 104 19.96 -1.30 0.19
C GLU A 104 20.99 -2.42 0.30
N ARG A 105 22.19 -2.12 0.83
CA ARG A 105 23.25 -3.14 1.04
C ARG A 105 22.82 -4.26 1.99
N ASN A 106 22.06 -3.94 3.04
CA ASN A 106 21.51 -4.96 3.93
C ASN A 106 20.48 -5.87 3.23
N LEU A 107 19.65 -5.33 2.33
CA LEU A 107 18.77 -6.19 1.52
C LEU A 107 19.57 -7.05 0.53
N ILE A 108 20.65 -6.52 -0.06
CA ILE A 108 21.56 -7.31 -0.91
C ILE A 108 22.15 -8.46 -0.09
N ARG A 109 22.67 -8.22 1.12
CA ARG A 109 23.15 -9.27 2.05
C ARG A 109 22.10 -10.34 2.29
N ASP A 110 20.88 -9.94 2.65
CA ASP A 110 19.80 -10.89 2.95
C ASP A 110 19.38 -11.75 1.74
N LEU A 111 19.62 -11.29 0.51
CA LEU A 111 19.36 -12.06 -0.71
C LEU A 111 20.55 -12.94 -1.11
N VAL A 112 21.79 -12.46 -0.91
CA VAL A 112 23.01 -13.29 -1.09
C VAL A 112 23.05 -14.42 -0.07
N ASP A 113 22.74 -14.16 1.21
CA ASP A 113 22.64 -15.17 2.26
C ASP A 113 21.59 -16.26 1.92
N LYS A 114 20.53 -15.90 1.19
CA LYS A 114 19.49 -16.82 0.68
C LYS A 114 19.88 -17.56 -0.60
N LYS A 115 21.09 -17.33 -1.12
CA LYS A 115 21.59 -17.87 -2.40
C LYS A 115 20.70 -17.50 -3.60
N THR A 116 20.07 -16.32 -3.56
CA THR A 116 19.31 -15.77 -4.69
C THR A 116 20.25 -15.50 -5.86
N LYS A 117 19.80 -15.75 -7.10
CA LYS A 117 20.62 -15.48 -8.30
C LYS A 117 20.85 -14.00 -8.47
N GLU A 118 22.04 -13.60 -8.87
CA GLU A 118 22.43 -12.21 -8.98
C GLU A 118 21.53 -11.37 -9.90
N GLU A 119 21.08 -11.91 -11.03
CA GLU A 119 20.19 -11.18 -11.94
C GLU A 119 18.82 -10.90 -11.30
N GLU A 120 18.37 -11.80 -10.42
CA GLU A 120 17.16 -11.65 -9.63
C GLU A 120 17.38 -10.63 -8.51
N ILE A 121 18.51 -10.67 -7.79
CA ILE A 121 18.88 -9.63 -6.81
C ILE A 121 18.89 -8.25 -7.47
N VAL A 122 19.57 -8.10 -8.61
CA VAL A 122 19.65 -6.83 -9.34
C VAL A 122 18.26 -6.33 -9.76
N LYS A 123 17.38 -7.22 -10.24
CA LYS A 123 15.99 -6.87 -10.54
C LYS A 123 15.22 -6.43 -9.29
N THR A 124 15.35 -7.15 -8.17
CA THR A 124 14.67 -6.85 -6.91
C THR A 124 15.11 -5.50 -6.33
N ILE A 125 16.42 -5.21 -6.31
CA ILE A 125 16.94 -3.92 -5.84
C ILE A 125 16.48 -2.79 -6.76
N ASN A 126 16.62 -2.93 -8.09
CA ASN A 126 16.19 -1.89 -9.03
C ASN A 126 14.67 -1.63 -8.98
N ALA A 127 13.85 -2.68 -8.83
CA ALA A 127 12.40 -2.54 -8.70
C ALA A 127 11.97 -1.83 -7.39
N LYS A 128 12.78 -1.93 -6.33
CA LYS A 128 12.47 -1.37 -5.01
C LYS A 128 13.06 0.02 -4.76
N PHE A 129 14.26 0.28 -5.26
CA PHE A 129 15.05 1.50 -4.98
C PHE A 129 15.50 2.26 -6.23
N GLY A 130 15.36 1.66 -7.41
CA GLY A 130 15.89 2.20 -8.67
C GLY A 130 17.42 2.15 -8.71
N GLY A 131 18.04 3.22 -9.20
CA GLY A 131 19.48 3.45 -9.08
C GLY A 131 20.38 2.54 -9.91
N LEU A 132 19.84 1.59 -10.69
CA LEU A 132 20.67 0.74 -11.55
C LEU A 132 21.42 1.59 -12.57
N LYS A 133 22.75 1.45 -12.59
CA LYS A 133 23.60 2.09 -13.58
C LYS A 133 23.31 1.50 -14.96
N ASN A 134 22.80 2.33 -15.86
CA ASN A 134 22.78 2.01 -17.27
C ASN A 134 24.24 1.89 -17.74
N VAL A 135 24.63 0.71 -18.24
CA VAL A 135 25.96 0.45 -18.85
C VAL A 135 26.01 1.05 -20.27
N SER A 136 25.52 2.29 -20.40
CA SER A 136 25.16 2.95 -21.65
C SER A 136 25.92 4.26 -21.85
N LYS A 137 27.18 4.29 -21.41
CA LYS A 137 28.29 5.02 -22.03
C LYS A 137 29.61 4.51 -21.46
N LEU A 138 30.61 4.44 -22.35
CA LEU A 138 32.02 4.17 -22.02
C LEU A 138 32.62 5.37 -21.26
#